data_AF-A0A9E3WS36-F1
#
_entry.id   AF-A0A9E3WS36-F1
#
_cell.length_a   1.000
_cell.length_b   1.000
_cell.length_c   1.000
_cell.angle_alpha   90.00
_cell.angle_beta   90.00
_cell.angle_gamma   90.00
#
_symmetry.space_group_name_H-M   'P 1'
#
loop_
_entity.id
_entity.type
_entity.pdbx_description
1 polymer ?
#
loop_
_entity_poly.entity_id
_entity_poly.type
_entity_poly.pdbx_seq_one_letter_code
_entity_poly.pdbx_strand_id
1 'polypeptide(L)'
;MHPGRLSIPTCPQGEDFLGCNLRCKFHVFEGEHVQIYSWELKCLDCGYRSTSAVRSDDDDFDPASNSPRVCPFCALCATGKGINLCQTPS
;
A
#
# COMPACT_ATOMS: atom_id res chain seq x y z
N MET A 1 11.78 34.91 -16.76
CA MET A 1 12.66 33.76 -16.50
C MET A 1 12.29 33.22 -15.13
N HIS A 2 11.65 32.06 -15.03
CA HIS A 2 11.36 31.40 -13.76
C HIS A 2 12.44 30.35 -13.49
N PRO A 3 13.11 30.36 -12.32
CA PRO A 3 14.20 29.44 -12.04
C PRO A 3 13.69 28.06 -11.63
N GLY A 4 14.28 27.01 -12.21
CA GLY A 4 14.41 25.67 -11.62
C GLY A 4 13.12 24.86 -11.46
N ARG A 5 12.63 24.25 -12.54
CA ARG A 5 11.83 23.02 -12.42
C ARG A 5 12.78 21.92 -11.90
N LEU A 6 12.80 21.70 -10.58
CA LEU A 6 13.47 20.58 -9.95
C LEU A 6 13.08 19.31 -10.72
N SER A 7 14.07 18.64 -11.29
CA SER A 7 13.92 17.35 -11.95
C SER A 7 13.48 16.34 -10.89
N ILE A 8 12.16 16.10 -10.83
CA ILE A 8 11.57 15.06 -9.99
C ILE A 8 12.26 13.74 -10.36
N PRO A 9 12.87 13.02 -9.39
CA PRO A 9 13.53 11.76 -9.69
C PRO A 9 12.51 10.83 -10.34
N THR A 10 12.88 10.36 -11.52
CA THR A 10 12.01 9.58 -12.41
C THR A 10 11.87 8.19 -11.84
N CYS A 11 10.95 8.02 -10.91
CA CYS A 11 10.48 6.69 -10.53
C CYS A 11 9.91 6.02 -11.78
N PRO A 12 10.49 4.91 -12.29
CA PRO A 12 9.83 4.13 -13.31
C PRO A 12 8.56 3.56 -12.64
N GLN A 13 7.39 4.02 -13.09
CA GLN A 13 6.15 3.34 -12.73
C GLN A 13 6.19 2.00 -13.46
N GLY A 14 6.73 0.98 -12.80
CA GLY A 14 6.97 -0.36 -13.32
C GLY A 14 7.22 -1.35 -12.20
N GLU A 15 7.34 -2.63 -12.55
CA GLU A 15 7.44 -3.77 -11.63
C GLU A 15 8.64 -3.67 -10.67
N ASP A 16 9.67 -2.91 -11.03
CA ASP A 16 10.93 -2.79 -10.30
C ASP A 16 10.96 -1.60 -9.32
N PHE A 17 9.93 -1.48 -8.48
CA PHE A 17 9.76 -0.50 -7.38
C PHE A 17 10.99 -0.20 -6.48
N LEU A 18 12.10 -0.94 -6.66
CA LEU A 18 13.43 -0.86 -6.05
C LEU A 18 14.04 0.56 -6.01
N GLY A 19 13.65 1.47 -6.90
CA GLY A 19 14.19 2.83 -6.96
C GLY A 19 13.38 3.91 -6.23
N CYS A 20 12.22 3.57 -5.66
CA CYS A 20 11.27 4.55 -5.12
C CYS A 20 11.15 4.47 -3.60
N ASN A 21 11.08 5.62 -2.92
CA ASN A 21 10.76 5.70 -1.50
C ASN A 21 9.28 5.39 -1.26
N LEU A 22 8.97 4.10 -1.24
CA LEU A 22 7.63 3.58 -1.09
C LEU A 22 7.24 3.43 0.37
N ARG A 23 5.97 3.76 0.61
CA ARG A 23 5.27 3.57 1.88
C ARG A 23 3.98 2.81 1.61
N CYS A 24 3.92 1.53 2.03
CA CYS A 24 2.65 0.77 2.11
C CYS A 24 2.06 0.95 3.51
N LYS A 25 0.82 1.41 3.64
CA LYS A 25 0.13 1.62 4.91
C LYS A 25 -1.10 0.74 4.98
N PHE A 26 -1.26 0.04 6.11
CA PHE A 26 -2.43 -0.79 6.37
C PHE A 26 -3.45 -0.07 7.26
N HIS A 27 -4.72 -0.20 6.91
CA HIS A 27 -5.85 0.24 7.69
C HIS A 27 -6.85 -0.90 7.82
N VAL A 28 -7.43 -1.08 9.01
CA VAL A 28 -8.65 -1.90 9.15
C VAL A 28 -9.73 -1.08 9.83
N PHE A 29 -10.88 -1.02 9.17
CA PHE A 29 -12.10 -0.38 9.66
C PHE A 29 -13.04 -1.47 10.15
N GLU A 30 -13.48 -1.36 11.40
CA GLU A 30 -14.35 -2.34 12.05
C GLU A 30 -15.74 -1.73 12.14
N GLY A 31 -16.71 -2.34 11.47
CA GLY A 31 -18.14 -2.08 11.63
C GLY A 31 -18.80 -3.21 12.41
N GLU A 32 -20.08 -3.06 12.72
CA GLU A 32 -20.85 -4.02 13.52
C GLU A 32 -20.95 -5.42 12.87
N HIS A 33 -21.01 -5.49 11.54
CA HIS A 33 -21.12 -6.74 10.78
C HIS A 33 -20.09 -6.89 9.65
N VAL A 34 -19.28 -5.85 9.40
CA VAL A 34 -18.34 -5.82 8.26
C VAL A 34 -16.98 -5.27 8.71
N GLN A 35 -15.92 -5.89 8.22
CA GLN A 35 -14.55 -5.39 8.35
C GLN A 35 -14.05 -5.00 6.97
N ILE A 36 -13.36 -3.86 6.90
CA ILE A 36 -12.73 -3.37 5.68
C ILE A 36 -11.23 -3.31 5.90
N TYR A 37 -10.50 -4.06 5.09
CA TYR A 37 -9.05 -4.12 5.08
C TYR A 37 -8.54 -3.29 3.92
N SER A 38 -7.83 -2.20 4.21
CA SER A 38 -7.37 -1.24 3.20
C SER A 38 -5.86 -1.08 3.23
N TRP A 39 -5.27 -1.08 2.04
CA TRP A 39 -3.86 -0.87 1.76
C TRP A 39 -3.68 0.37 0.90
N GLU A 40 -2.73 1.21 1.28
CA GLU A 40 -2.29 2.36 0.50
C GLU A 40 -0.80 2.28 0.23
N LEU A 41 -0.40 2.22 -1.03
CA LEU A 41 0.99 2.43 -1.46
C LEU A 41 1.16 3.87 -1.89
N LYS A 42 2.17 4.55 -1.36
CA LYS A 42 2.56 5.90 -1.78
C LYS A 42 4.06 5.97 -2.05
N CYS A 43 4.45 6.54 -3.17
CA CYS A 43 5.82 6.99 -3.41
C CYS A 43 5.99 8.43 -2.91
N LEU A 44 6.97 8.65 -2.04
CA LEU A 44 7.26 9.99 -1.51
C LEU A 44 8.04 10.87 -2.50
N ASP A 45 8.69 10.27 -3.50
CA ASP A 45 9.54 10.98 -4.44
C ASP A 45 8.78 11.50 -5.67
N CYS A 46 7.94 10.66 -6.29
CA CYS A 46 7.16 11.02 -7.48
C CYS A 46 5.68 11.31 -7.19
N GLY A 47 5.21 11.04 -5.97
CA GLY A 47 3.82 11.24 -5.56
C GLY A 47 2.83 10.18 -6.05
N TYR A 48 3.30 9.11 -6.71
CA TYR A 48 2.46 7.98 -7.11
C TYR A 48 1.71 7.41 -5.89
N ARG A 49 0.44 7.04 -6.09
CA ARG A 49 -0.40 6.43 -5.07
C ARG A 49 -1.26 5.32 -5.68
N SER A 50 -1.33 4.20 -4.99
CA SER A 50 -2.22 3.09 -5.31
C SER A 50 -2.93 2.63 -4.04
N THR A 51 -4.19 2.23 -4.17
CA THR A 51 -5.01 1.80 -3.03
C THR A 51 -5.72 0.52 -3.38
N SER A 52 -5.75 -0.41 -2.43
CA SER A 52 -6.53 -1.64 -2.50
C SER A 52 -7.36 -1.75 -1.22
N ALA A 53 -8.59 -2.26 -1.33
CA ALA A 53 -9.43 -2.51 -0.17
C ALA A 53 -10.27 -3.76 -0.40
N VAL A 54 -10.40 -4.56 0.65
CA VAL A 54 -11.18 -5.79 0.67
C VAL A 54 -12.17 -5.72 1.83
N ARG A 55 -13.42 -6.13 1.58
CA ARG A 55 -14.49 -6.16 2.59
C ARG A 55 -14.73 -7.60 3.01
N SER A 56 -14.99 -7.83 4.28
CA SER A 56 -15.22 -9.17 4.80
C SER A 56 -16.56 -9.78 4.42
N ASP A 57 -17.51 -8.97 3.93
CA ASP A 57 -18.83 -9.43 3.47
C ASP A 57 -18.93 -9.54 1.93
N ASP A 58 -17.82 -9.29 1.23
CA ASP A 58 -17.74 -9.49 -0.21
C ASP A 58 -17.72 -11.00 -0.52
N ASP A 59 -18.48 -11.46 -1.51
CA ASP A 59 -18.56 -12.89 -1.86
C ASP A 59 -17.21 -13.45 -2.35
N ASP A 60 -16.33 -12.60 -2.89
CA ASP A 60 -14.96 -12.96 -3.30
C ASP A 60 -13.95 -12.94 -2.14
N PHE A 61 -14.37 -12.60 -0.92
CA PHE A 61 -13.50 -12.60 0.25
C PHE A 61 -13.29 -14.01 0.80
N ASP A 62 -12.15 -14.61 0.45
CA ASP A 62 -11.69 -15.86 1.05
C ASP A 62 -10.44 -15.63 1.93
N PRO A 63 -10.57 -15.66 3.28
CA PRO A 63 -9.46 -15.39 4.19
C PRO A 63 -8.39 -16.48 4.18
N ALA A 64 -8.68 -17.67 3.62
CA ALA A 64 -7.75 -18.79 3.53
C ALA A 64 -6.87 -18.73 2.26
N SER A 65 -7.41 -18.20 1.16
CA SER A 65 -6.78 -18.07 -0.15
C SER A 65 -5.99 -16.77 -0.27
N ASN A 66 -6.53 -15.66 0.25
CA ASN A 66 -5.86 -14.37 0.24
C ASN A 66 -6.05 -13.68 1.59
N SER A 67 -5.03 -13.77 2.45
CA SER A 67 -5.07 -13.08 3.73
C SER A 67 -5.14 -11.57 3.48
N PRO A 68 -6.21 -10.87 3.93
CA PRO A 68 -6.37 -9.43 3.69
C PRO A 68 -5.31 -8.58 4.41
N ARG A 69 -4.52 -9.23 5.27
CA ARG A 69 -3.37 -8.66 5.99
C ARG A 69 -2.07 -8.74 5.21
N VAL A 70 -2.05 -9.29 4.00
CA VAL A 70 -0.87 -9.25 3.11
C VAL A 70 -0.97 -8.01 2.22
N CYS A 71 0.05 -7.13 2.22
CA CYS A 71 0.09 -5.97 1.34
C CYS A 71 0.15 -6.47 -0.12
N PRO A 72 -0.81 -6.12 -0.99
CA PRO A 72 -0.85 -6.63 -2.38
C PRO A 72 0.26 -6.07 -3.26
N PHE A 73 1.05 -5.11 -2.74
CA PHE A 73 2.12 -4.44 -3.47
C PHE A 73 3.51 -4.99 -3.15
N CYS A 74 3.78 -5.33 -1.89
CA CYS A 74 5.09 -5.80 -1.44
C CYS A 74 5.07 -7.18 -0.77
N ALA A 75 3.89 -7.82 -0.72
CA ALA A 75 3.65 -9.13 -0.10
C ALA A 75 4.02 -9.25 1.40
N LEU A 76 4.26 -8.13 2.09
CA LEU A 76 4.53 -8.12 3.53
C LEU A 76 3.23 -8.14 4.34
N CYS A 77 3.23 -8.89 5.45
CA CYS A 77 2.07 -9.06 6.33
C CYS A 77 1.97 -7.98 7.41
N ALA A 78 0.80 -7.34 7.55
CA ALA A 78 0.51 -6.41 8.63
C ALA A 78 0.07 -7.12 9.91
N THR A 79 0.77 -6.78 11.00
CA THR A 79 0.45 -7.22 12.35
C THR A 79 -0.40 -6.19 13.13
N GLY A 80 -0.74 -5.04 12.54
CA GLY A 80 -1.52 -4.00 13.21
C GLY A 80 -1.91 -2.81 12.32
N LYS A 81 -2.86 -1.99 12.79
CA LYS A 81 -3.35 -0.79 12.09
C LYS A 81 -2.26 0.27 11.99
N GLY A 82 -2.20 0.97 10.86
CA GLY A 82 -1.29 2.10 10.64
C GLY A 82 0.18 1.72 10.47
N ILE A 83 0.48 0.42 10.35
CA ILE A 83 1.85 -0.05 10.15
C ILE A 83 2.30 0.23 8.72
N ASN A 84 3.56 0.64 8.59
CA ASN A 84 4.24 0.77 7.31
C ASN A 84 5.30 -0.31 7.15
N LEU A 85 5.02 -1.31 6.30
CA LEU A 85 5.88 -2.50 6.20
C LEU A 85 7.00 -2.35 5.18
N CYS A 86 6.83 -1.48 4.18
CA CYS A 86 7.83 -1.26 3.13
C CYS A 86 9.13 -0.62 3.63
N GLN A 87 9.18 -0.15 4.89
CA GLN A 87 10.36 0.49 5.48
C GLN A 87 10.99 -0.33 6.62
N THR A 88 10.43 -1.49 6.97
CA THR A 88 11.08 -2.41 7.92
C THR A 88 12.17 -3.19 7.19
N PRO A 89 13.46 -3.01 7.53
CA PRO A 89 14.49 -3.89 7.01
C PRO A 89 14.23 -5.31 7.49
N SER A 90 14.22 -6.26 6.54
CA SER A 90 14.29 -7.69 6.78
C SER A 90 15.56 -8.07 7.54
#